data_AF-A0A4Q4MUY8-F1
#
_entry.id   AF-A0A4Q4MUY8-F1
#
_cell.length_a   1.000
_cell.length_b   1.000
_cell.length_c   1.000
_cell.angle_alpha   90.00
_cell.angle_beta   90.00
_cell.angle_gamma   90.00
#
_symmetry.space_group_name_H-M   'P 1'
#
loop_
_entity.id
_entity.type
_entity.pdbx_description
1 polymer ?
#
loop_
_entity_poly.entity_id
_entity_poly.type
_entity_poly.pdbx_seq_one_letter_code
_entity_poly.pdbx_strand_id
1 'polypeptide(L)'
;MGDYTVHFTTDPLDHILAGNLAYQKRTTARDPNAFTLLAQGQAPEILWIGCADSRIPKRLLRRQNKVELDELPNDDARSARVAELNVQQSIDVLKQHPAIKRAIAERGLSLHGLIYDIGAGQLKILEEAGGRKADSLRCPT
;
A
#
# COMPACT_ATOMS: atom_id res chain seq x y z
N MET A 1 12.10 30.92 -25.80
CA MET A 1 12.95 29.72 -25.91
C MET A 1 13.99 29.87 -24.81
N GLY A 2 13.66 29.40 -23.61
CA GLY A 2 14.49 29.58 -22.41
C GLY A 2 15.43 28.40 -22.27
N ASP A 3 16.71 28.68 -22.10
CA ASP A 3 17.77 27.71 -21.89
C ASP A 3 17.61 27.05 -20.50
N TYR A 4 17.51 25.72 -20.46
CA TYR A 4 17.23 24.95 -19.23
C TYR A 4 18.39 24.01 -18.92
N THR A 5 19.50 24.58 -18.48
CA THR A 5 20.59 23.81 -17.90
C THR A 5 20.21 23.39 -16.49
N VAL A 6 19.93 22.10 -16.30
CA VAL A 6 19.77 21.50 -14.97
C VAL A 6 21.18 21.38 -14.37
N HIS A 7 21.48 22.20 -13.37
CA HIS A 7 22.69 22.05 -12.58
C HIS A 7 22.55 20.82 -11.67
N PHE A 8 23.20 19.73 -12.03
CA PHE A 8 23.32 18.58 -11.14
C PHE A 8 24.31 18.94 -10.03
N THR A 9 23.77 19.20 -8.84
CA THR A 9 24.58 19.22 -7.62
C THR A 9 24.75 17.76 -7.14
N THR A 10 25.83 17.47 -6.43
CA THR A 10 26.13 16.13 -5.90
C THR A 10 25.34 15.78 -4.62
N ASP A 11 24.45 16.67 -4.13
CA ASP A 11 23.67 16.44 -2.91
C ASP A 11 22.37 15.68 -3.22
N PRO A 12 22.12 14.51 -2.59
CA PRO A 12 20.85 13.81 -2.68
C PRO A 12 19.61 14.68 -2.38
N LEU A 13 19.72 15.67 -1.48
CA LEU A 13 18.63 16.57 -1.18
C LEU A 13 18.28 17.46 -2.39
N ASP A 14 19.29 18.03 -3.03
CA ASP A 14 19.10 18.86 -4.22
C ASP A 14 18.47 18.06 -5.37
N HIS A 15 18.82 16.77 -5.51
CA HIS A 15 18.18 15.89 -6.48
C HIS A 15 16.67 15.73 -6.22
N ILE A 16 16.28 15.55 -4.96
CA ILE A 16 14.86 15.43 -4.57
C ILE A 16 14.12 16.75 -4.83
N LEU A 17 14.71 17.89 -4.44
CA LEU A 17 14.11 19.22 -4.64
C LEU A 17 13.96 19.55 -6.13
N ALA A 18 14.99 19.28 -6.93
CA ALA A 18 14.95 19.45 -8.38
C ALA A 18 13.90 18.55 -9.03
N GLY A 19 13.81 17.29 -8.59
CA GLY A 19 12.79 16.33 -9.03
C GLY A 19 11.37 16.81 -8.73
N ASN A 20 11.13 17.33 -7.53
CA ASN A 20 9.84 17.91 -7.14
C ASN A 20 9.47 19.13 -8.01
N LEU A 21 10.40 20.06 -8.22
CA LEU A 21 10.17 21.23 -9.07
C LEU A 21 9.86 20.82 -10.52
N ALA A 22 10.56 19.82 -11.04
CA ALA A 22 10.32 19.29 -12.37
C ALA A 22 8.93 18.62 -12.49
N TYR A 23 8.51 17.87 -11.46
CA TYR A 23 7.16 17.31 -11.39
C TYR A 23 6.09 18.40 -11.37
N GLN A 24 6.24 19.41 -10.50
CA GLN A 24 5.32 20.55 -10.41
C GLN A 24 5.13 21.22 -11.77
N LYS A 25 6.24 21.56 -12.46
CA LYS A 25 6.21 22.18 -13.79
C LYS A 25 5.49 21.33 -14.82
N ARG A 26 5.78 20.02 -14.89
CA ARG A 26 5.13 19.09 -15.83
C ARG A 26 3.64 18.96 -15.56
N THR A 27 3.24 18.87 -14.30
CA THR A 27 1.83 18.76 -13.90
C THR A 27 1.07 20.04 -14.25
N THR A 28 1.60 21.22 -13.92
CA THR A 28 0.99 22.51 -14.26
C THR A 28 0.93 22.74 -15.77
N ALA A 29 1.92 22.29 -16.54
CA ALA A 29 1.87 22.37 -18.00
C ALA A 29 0.78 21.49 -18.62
N ARG A 30 0.47 20.34 -17.99
CA ARG A 30 -0.61 19.44 -18.42
C ARG A 30 -2.00 19.94 -17.98
N ASP A 31 -2.09 20.43 -16.76
CA ASP A 31 -3.31 20.99 -16.17
C ASP A 31 -2.95 22.15 -15.22
N PRO A 32 -3.18 23.40 -15.66
CA PRO A 32 -2.90 24.59 -14.84
C PRO A 32 -3.67 24.62 -13.51
N ASN A 33 -4.81 23.93 -13.42
CA ASN A 33 -5.69 23.94 -12.25
C ASN A 33 -5.42 22.78 -11.28
N ALA A 34 -4.53 21.84 -11.62
CA ALA A 34 -4.32 20.60 -10.87
C ALA A 34 -4.09 20.84 -9.36
N PHE A 35 -3.16 21.73 -9.01
CA PHE A 35 -2.83 21.99 -7.60
C PHE A 35 -3.91 22.80 -6.88
N THR A 36 -4.62 23.70 -7.58
CA THR A 36 -5.75 24.42 -7.02
C THR A 36 -6.89 23.47 -6.66
N LEU A 37 -7.18 22.50 -7.54
CA LEU A 37 -8.19 21.46 -7.27
C LEU A 37 -7.75 20.53 -6.13
N LEU A 38 -6.50 20.05 -6.14
CA LEU A 38 -5.98 19.20 -5.07
C LEU A 38 -5.99 19.89 -3.69
N ALA A 39 -5.83 21.22 -3.66
CA ALA A 39 -5.85 22.00 -2.42
C ALA A 39 -7.25 22.21 -1.83
N GLN A 40 -8.33 21.95 -2.59
CA GLN A 40 -9.72 22.13 -2.11
C GLN A 40 -10.17 21.07 -1.10
N GLY A 41 -9.32 20.09 -0.78
CA GLY A 41 -9.60 19.02 0.16
C GLY A 41 -9.92 17.70 -0.53
N GLN A 42 -9.80 16.61 0.23
CA GLN A 42 -10.02 15.25 -0.27
C GLN A 42 -10.88 14.46 0.70
N ALA A 43 -11.73 13.58 0.15
CA ALA A 43 -12.54 12.62 0.91
C ALA A 43 -12.35 11.22 0.30
N PRO A 44 -11.17 10.60 0.47
CA PRO A 44 -10.90 9.29 -0.13
C PRO A 44 -11.78 8.22 0.51
N GLU A 45 -12.36 7.36 -0.33
CA GLU A 45 -13.18 6.22 0.11
C GLU A 45 -12.32 5.04 0.59
N ILE A 46 -11.05 5.00 0.18
CA ILE A 46 -10.13 3.91 0.45
C ILE A 46 -8.88 4.46 1.14
N LEU A 47 -8.53 3.88 2.29
CA LEU A 47 -7.21 4.03 2.90
C LEU A 47 -6.38 2.78 2.57
N TRP A 48 -5.28 2.99 1.84
CA TRP A 48 -4.35 1.92 1.50
C TRP A 48 -3.16 1.91 2.47
N ILE A 49 -2.99 0.83 3.22
CA ILE A 49 -1.83 0.62 4.10
C ILE A 49 -0.92 -0.42 3.45
N GLY A 50 0.14 0.05 2.79
CA GLY A 50 1.14 -0.78 2.15
C GLY A 50 2.40 -0.97 2.99
N CYS A 51 3.24 -1.94 2.60
CA CYS A 51 4.61 -1.99 3.09
C CYS A 51 5.49 -1.05 2.24
N ALA A 52 6.36 -0.27 2.88
CA ALA A 52 7.37 0.54 2.18
C ALA A 52 8.53 -0.29 1.57
N ASP A 53 8.58 -1.58 1.95
CA ASP A 53 9.39 -2.75 1.55
C ASP A 53 10.87 -2.63 1.08
N SER A 54 11.73 -3.48 1.64
CA SER A 54 13.04 -3.87 1.05
C SER A 54 13.30 -5.40 1.06
N ARG A 55 12.21 -6.18 1.07
CA ARG A 55 12.00 -7.64 1.03
C ARG A 55 11.80 -8.34 2.39
N ILE A 56 11.03 -7.68 3.27
CA ILE A 56 10.44 -8.13 4.56
C ILE A 56 11.23 -9.17 5.42
N PRO A 57 12.04 -8.74 6.42
CA PRO A 57 12.47 -9.60 7.51
C PRO A 57 11.54 -9.42 8.73
N LYS A 58 10.34 -10.00 8.71
CA LYS A 58 9.49 -10.15 9.92
C LYS A 58 10.05 -11.26 10.79
N ARG A 59 11.22 -11.01 11.40
CA ARG A 59 11.96 -12.01 12.20
C ARG A 59 11.08 -12.67 13.26
N LEU A 60 10.17 -11.91 13.86
CA LEU A 60 9.21 -12.42 14.84
C LEU A 60 8.22 -13.40 14.21
N LEU A 61 7.56 -13.04 13.10
CA LEU A 61 6.63 -13.95 12.41
C LEU A 61 7.35 -15.21 11.90
N ARG A 62 8.58 -15.08 11.37
CA ARG A 62 9.39 -16.23 10.98
C ARG A 62 9.69 -17.17 12.15
N ARG A 63 10.01 -16.61 13.32
CA ARG A 63 10.29 -17.41 14.53
C ARG A 63 9.05 -18.07 15.10
N GLN A 64 7.94 -17.36 15.14
CA GLN A 64 6.67 -17.85 15.68
C GLN A 64 6.09 -18.99 14.83
N ASN A 65 6.29 -18.93 13.50
CA ASN A 65 5.75 -19.91 12.56
C ASN A 65 6.83 -20.83 11.98
N LYS A 66 7.93 -21.07 12.73
CA LYS A 66 9.09 -21.78 12.19
C LYS A 66 8.77 -23.18 11.66
N VAL A 67 7.96 -23.94 12.40
CA VAL A 67 7.60 -25.33 12.04
C VAL A 67 6.89 -25.36 10.68
N GLU A 68 5.85 -24.54 10.51
CA GLU A 68 5.13 -24.39 9.24
C GLU A 68 6.05 -23.93 8.10
N LEU A 69 6.94 -22.99 8.37
CA LEU A 69 7.83 -22.44 7.35
C LEU A 69 8.95 -23.40 6.94
N ASP A 70 9.42 -24.27 7.84
CA ASP A 70 10.46 -25.26 7.52
C ASP A 70 9.95 -26.31 6.52
N GLU A 71 8.66 -26.64 6.55
CA GLU A 71 8.00 -27.60 5.64
C GLU A 71 7.84 -27.07 4.21
N LEU A 72 7.99 -25.74 4.00
CA LEU A 72 7.87 -25.14 2.69
C LEU A 72 9.11 -25.43 1.81
N PRO A 73 8.91 -25.59 0.48
CA PRO A 73 9.89 -26.18 -0.41
C PRO A 73 11.14 -25.32 -0.65
N ASN A 74 11.04 -24.00 -0.52
CA ASN A 74 12.13 -23.06 -0.81
C ASN A 74 11.95 -21.71 -0.08
N ASP A 75 12.97 -20.86 -0.15
CA ASP A 75 12.98 -19.58 0.56
C ASP A 75 11.99 -18.55 0.02
N ASP A 76 11.64 -18.64 -1.28
CA ASP A 76 10.64 -17.78 -1.90
C ASP A 76 9.25 -18.11 -1.34
N ALA A 77 8.89 -19.40 -1.27
CA ALA A 77 7.65 -19.87 -0.66
C ALA A 77 7.55 -19.44 0.81
N ARG A 78 8.65 -19.54 1.56
CA ARG A 78 8.71 -19.06 2.95
C ARG A 78 8.50 -17.55 3.05
N SER A 79 9.08 -16.79 2.14
CA SER A 79 8.98 -15.32 2.15
C SER A 79 7.59 -14.85 1.76
N ALA A 80 6.98 -15.48 0.76
CA ALA A 80 5.58 -15.26 0.39
C ALA A 80 4.65 -15.56 1.58
N ARG A 81 4.85 -16.71 2.25
CA ARG A 81 4.03 -17.08 3.41
C ARG A 81 4.16 -16.09 4.57
N VAL A 82 5.38 -15.60 4.84
CA VAL A 82 5.61 -14.57 5.86
C VAL A 82 4.92 -13.24 5.50
N ALA A 83 4.83 -12.90 4.22
CA ALA A 83 4.10 -11.72 3.77
C ALA A 83 2.59 -11.89 4.00
N GLU A 84 2.03 -13.06 3.72
CA GLU A 84 0.62 -13.38 4.01
C GLU A 84 0.31 -13.29 5.52
N LEU A 85 1.12 -13.95 6.34
CA LEU A 85 0.99 -13.92 7.81
C LEU A 85 1.07 -12.49 8.35
N ASN A 86 1.88 -11.64 7.72
CA ASN A 86 1.95 -10.25 8.10
C ASN A 86 0.65 -9.50 7.79
N VAL A 87 0.06 -9.71 6.62
CA VAL A 87 -1.21 -9.08 6.25
C VAL A 87 -2.29 -9.51 7.24
N GLN A 88 -2.37 -10.81 7.53
CA GLN A 88 -3.31 -11.37 8.50
C GLN A 88 -3.17 -10.72 9.88
N GLN A 89 -1.95 -10.70 10.43
CA GLN A 89 -1.66 -10.06 11.72
C GLN A 89 -2.04 -8.58 11.73
N SER A 90 -1.81 -7.88 10.60
CA SER A 90 -2.15 -6.46 10.48
C SER A 90 -3.66 -6.25 10.51
N ILE A 91 -4.43 -7.08 9.80
CA ILE A 91 -5.89 -7.06 9.84
C ILE A 91 -6.39 -7.33 11.26
N ASP A 92 -5.82 -8.29 11.97
CA ASP A 92 -6.22 -8.61 13.35
C ASP A 92 -5.95 -7.46 14.33
N VAL A 93 -4.80 -6.78 14.19
CA VAL A 93 -4.50 -5.58 14.97
C VAL A 93 -5.48 -4.45 14.65
N LEU A 94 -5.79 -4.23 13.37
CA LEU A 94 -6.73 -3.19 12.94
C LEU A 94 -8.14 -3.45 13.48
N LYS A 95 -8.63 -4.69 13.42
CA LYS A 95 -9.92 -5.10 13.99
C LYS A 95 -10.01 -4.81 15.49
N GLN A 96 -8.89 -4.86 16.21
CA GLN A 96 -8.87 -4.60 17.65
C GLN A 96 -8.92 -3.10 17.99
N HIS A 97 -8.56 -2.23 17.06
CA HIS A 97 -8.46 -0.79 17.29
C HIS A 97 -9.84 -0.14 17.54
N PRO A 98 -10.05 0.64 18.61
CA PRO A 98 -11.37 1.18 18.97
C PRO A 98 -12.02 2.08 17.91
N ALA A 99 -11.22 2.82 17.13
CA ALA A 99 -11.75 3.66 16.05
C ALA A 99 -12.27 2.81 14.88
N ILE A 100 -11.61 1.70 14.59
CA ILE A 100 -11.99 0.78 13.52
C ILE A 100 -13.25 0.00 13.93
N LYS A 101 -13.30 -0.54 15.15
CA LYS A 101 -14.51 -1.18 15.70
C LYS A 101 -15.73 -0.28 15.60
N ARG A 102 -15.61 0.97 16.03
CA ARG A 102 -16.68 1.98 15.91
C ARG A 102 -17.06 2.22 14.45
N ALA A 103 -16.08 2.44 13.57
CA ALA A 103 -16.35 2.65 12.15
C ALA A 103 -17.03 1.45 11.46
N ILE A 104 -16.68 0.22 11.81
CA ILE A 104 -17.37 -0.99 11.33
C ILE A 104 -18.82 -1.00 11.82
N ALA A 105 -19.05 -0.80 13.13
CA ALA A 105 -20.37 -0.87 13.72
C ALA A 105 -21.31 0.25 13.26
N GLU A 106 -20.81 1.49 13.17
CA GLU A 106 -21.63 2.68 12.90
C GLU A 106 -21.75 2.98 11.40
N ARG A 107 -20.70 2.69 10.62
CA ARG A 107 -20.59 3.13 9.22
C ARG A 107 -20.40 1.99 8.24
N GLY A 108 -20.32 0.74 8.71
CA GLY A 108 -20.15 -0.43 7.85
C GLY A 108 -18.79 -0.47 7.16
N LEU A 109 -17.74 0.09 7.77
CA LEU A 109 -16.36 0.00 7.25
C LEU A 109 -16.00 -1.47 6.97
N SER A 110 -15.31 -1.71 5.85
CA SER A 110 -14.74 -3.00 5.48
C SER A 110 -13.22 -2.96 5.55
N LEU A 111 -12.61 -4.05 6.00
CA LEU A 111 -11.17 -4.29 5.99
C LEU A 111 -10.86 -5.41 5.02
N HIS A 112 -9.81 -5.23 4.21
CA HIS A 112 -9.39 -6.17 3.18
C HIS A 112 -7.88 -6.43 3.31
N GLY A 113 -7.51 -7.69 3.51
CA GLY A 113 -6.12 -8.13 3.47
C GLY A 113 -5.73 -8.50 2.05
N LEU A 114 -4.72 -7.82 1.48
CA LEU A 114 -4.31 -7.99 0.09
C LEU A 114 -2.82 -8.36 -0.02
N ILE A 115 -2.49 -9.21 -0.99
CA ILE A 115 -1.11 -9.46 -1.45
C ILE A 115 -0.98 -9.04 -2.90
N TYR A 116 0.09 -8.30 -3.21
CA TYR A 116 0.45 -8.00 -4.58
C TYR A 116 1.51 -9.00 -5.07
N ASP A 117 1.14 -9.80 -6.06
CA ASP A 117 2.04 -10.70 -6.75
C ASP A 117 2.80 -9.90 -7.82
N ILE A 118 4.09 -9.64 -7.58
CA ILE A 118 4.92 -8.86 -8.50
C ILE A 118 5.16 -9.62 -9.81
N GLY A 119 5.28 -10.95 -9.76
CA GLY A 119 5.53 -11.77 -10.95
C GLY A 119 4.33 -11.81 -11.88
N ALA A 120 3.13 -11.86 -11.31
CA ALA A 120 1.88 -11.82 -12.08
C ALA A 120 1.36 -10.39 -12.33
N GLY A 121 1.82 -9.39 -11.57
CA GLY A 121 1.32 -8.02 -11.62
C GLY A 121 -0.11 -7.85 -11.08
N GLN A 122 -0.54 -8.70 -10.14
CA GLN A 122 -1.94 -8.80 -9.71
C GLN A 122 -2.11 -8.75 -8.19
N LEU A 123 -3.24 -8.19 -7.75
CA LEU A 123 -3.69 -8.23 -6.36
C LEU A 123 -4.48 -9.52 -6.08
N LYS A 124 -4.25 -10.11 -4.91
CA LYS A 124 -4.96 -11.28 -4.39
C LYS A 124 -5.55 -10.93 -3.02
N ILE A 125 -6.83 -11.24 -2.82
CA ILE A 125 -7.51 -11.08 -1.52
C ILE A 125 -7.17 -12.28 -0.65
N LEU A 126 -6.65 -12.02 0.55
CA LEU A 126 -6.40 -13.04 1.57
C LEU A 126 -7.54 -13.14 2.57
N GLU A 127 -8.09 -12.00 2.97
CA GLU A 127 -9.12 -11.93 4.01
C GLU A 127 -10.01 -10.71 3.81
N GLU A 128 -11.30 -10.86 4.11
CA GLU A 128 -12.26 -9.77 4.23
C GLU A 128 -12.88 -9.76 5.62
N ALA A 129 -13.05 -8.58 6.21
CA ALA A 129 -13.71 -8.42 7.50
C ALA A 129 -14.55 -7.16 7.58
N GLY A 130 -15.73 -7.26 8.20
CA GLY A 130 -16.68 -6.15 8.26
C GLY A 130 -17.45 -5.95 6.94
N GLY A 131 -18.12 -4.81 6.82
CA GLY A 131 -19.03 -4.52 5.71
C GLY A 131 -20.46 -5.01 5.93
N ARG A 132 -21.44 -4.26 5.40
CA ARG A 132 -22.74 -4.86 5.03
C ARG A 132 -22.44 -5.86 3.91
N LYS A 133 -23.09 -7.03 3.88
CA LYS A 133 -23.06 -7.93 2.70
C LYS A 133 -23.58 -7.15 1.48
N ALA A 134 -22.71 -6.40 0.82
CA ALA A 134 -22.88 -5.95 -0.54
C ALA A 134 -22.16 -6.99 -1.39
N ASP A 135 -22.86 -7.43 -2.43
CA ASP A 135 -22.46 -8.46 -3.37
C ASP A 135 -20.95 -8.47 -3.61
N SER A 136 -20.36 -9.67 -3.49
CA SER A 136 -18.99 -9.97 -3.87
C SER A 136 -18.58 -9.15 -5.09
N LEU A 137 -17.57 -8.29 -4.95
CA LEU A 137 -16.89 -7.67 -6.09
C LEU A 137 -16.20 -8.80 -6.87
N ARG A 138 -16.97 -9.50 -7.69
CA ARG A 138 -16.44 -10.42 -8.69
C ARG A 138 -15.72 -9.56 -9.72
N CYS A 139 -14.45 -9.89 -9.94
CA CYS A 139 -13.72 -9.46 -11.11
C CYS A 139 -14.52 -9.90 -12.36
N PRO A 140 -14.92 -9.00 -13.28
CA PRO A 140 -15.46 -9.43 -14.56
C PRO A 140 -14.31 -10.11 -15.32
N THR A 141 -14.51 -11.37 -15.70
CA THR A 141 -13.68 -12.09 -16.67
C THR A 141 -13.70 -11.40 -18.03
#